data_AF-A0A2S9KET4-F1
#
_entry.id   AF-A0A2S9KET4-F1
#
_cell.length_a   1.000
_cell.length_b   1.000
_cell.length_c   1.000
_cell.angle_alpha   90.00
_cell.angle_beta   90.00
_cell.angle_gamma   90.00
#
_symmetry.space_group_name_H-M   'P 1'
#
loop_
_entity.id
_entity.type
_entity.pdbx_description
1 polymer ?
#
loop_
_entity_poly.entity_id
_entity_poly.type
_entity_poly.pdbx_seq_one_letter_code
_entity_poly.pdbx_strand_id
1 'polypeptide(L)'
;MRQETGYLAPLRQQTANALEWPLSCIELVQRCTDLIDELQRERGLGQLLLSSVGESYAAALREQLRLSDEAEQALRRQLLRLAALPPTADPGQVELARLGLALLNSPGLADLLPMRRCLLLLRCTREQMFDAYCALLAQLLELVEAAAQALPEPALTQELTTLLQLMWGKEYSGQERASGAGLYASGRHDARVWQRIVQLIDAQHRCASAFISRARPGARKRLSDSLQHETQAELERLRQQLADSPDQAPLGQGMGELWFRSCSRRMNELREVERHLLQEMQQELTQRQAYAVTSTPAAAPRTTRLAPGTVETVLRTATAWLAAASPGNATQSGTPA
;
A
#
# COMPACT_ATOMS: atom_id res chain seq x y z
N MET A 1 44.72 -9.90 -16.19
CA MET A 1 43.46 -10.68 -16.04
C MET A 1 43.19 -11.19 -14.61
N ARG A 2 44.16 -11.65 -13.80
CA ARG A 2 43.85 -12.11 -12.41
C ARG A 2 43.47 -11.01 -11.42
N GLN A 3 43.88 -9.75 -11.63
CA GLN A 3 43.59 -8.64 -10.71
C GLN A 3 42.20 -7.99 -10.91
N GLU A 4 41.63 -8.04 -12.12
CA GLU A 4 40.29 -7.47 -12.38
C GLU A 4 39.17 -8.32 -11.75
N THR A 5 39.32 -9.64 -11.69
CA THR A 5 38.36 -10.55 -11.04
C THR A 5 38.24 -10.36 -9.52
N GLY A 6 39.29 -9.88 -8.85
CA GLY A 6 39.30 -9.69 -7.39
C GLY A 6 38.50 -8.48 -6.91
N TYR A 7 38.38 -7.43 -7.73
CA TYR A 7 37.63 -6.22 -7.40
C TYR A 7 36.13 -6.33 -7.71
N LEU A 8 35.74 -7.17 -8.67
CA LEU A 8 34.35 -7.29 -9.11
C LEU A 8 33.47 -8.07 -8.12
N ALA A 9 34.02 -9.08 -7.45
CA ALA A 9 33.30 -9.86 -6.42
C ALA A 9 32.83 -9.00 -5.22
N PRO A 10 33.68 -8.17 -4.57
CA PRO A 10 33.23 -7.32 -3.47
C PRO A 10 32.23 -6.24 -3.90
N LEU A 11 32.36 -5.69 -5.13
CA LEU A 11 31.38 -4.74 -5.69
C LEU A 11 29.99 -5.36 -5.91
N ARG A 12 29.93 -6.62 -6.38
CA ARG A 12 28.66 -7.38 -6.48
C ARG A 12 28.04 -7.62 -5.12
N GLN A 13 28.85 -8.02 -4.15
CA GLN A 13 28.39 -8.25 -2.78
C GLN A 13 27.86 -6.96 -2.15
N GLN A 14 28.55 -5.84 -2.33
CA GLN A 14 28.08 -4.52 -1.87
C GLN A 14 26.73 -4.15 -2.50
N THR A 15 26.55 -4.39 -3.79
CA THR A 15 25.29 -4.10 -4.50
C THR A 15 24.14 -4.99 -4.02
N ALA A 16 24.42 -6.28 -3.75
CA ALA A 16 23.43 -7.20 -3.20
C ALA A 16 23.06 -6.85 -1.75
N ASN A 17 24.05 -6.47 -0.93
CA ASN A 17 23.85 -6.06 0.45
C ASN A 17 23.05 -4.74 0.54
N ALA A 18 23.22 -3.83 -0.43
CA ALA A 18 22.46 -2.58 -0.48
C ALA A 18 20.93 -2.80 -0.63
N LEU A 19 20.50 -3.98 -1.09
CA LEU A 19 19.09 -4.33 -1.23
C LEU A 19 18.50 -5.01 0.02
N GLU A 20 19.32 -5.38 1.01
CA GLU A 20 18.84 -6.02 2.25
C GLU A 20 17.87 -5.12 3.02
N TRP A 21 18.17 -3.81 3.09
CA TRP A 21 17.32 -2.84 3.77
C TRP A 21 15.97 -2.62 3.05
N PRO A 22 15.93 -2.30 1.74
CA PRO A 22 14.68 -2.25 0.98
C PRO A 22 13.84 -3.52 1.09
N LEU A 23 14.45 -4.71 0.99
CA LEU A 23 13.75 -5.98 1.14
C LEU A 23 13.14 -6.14 2.53
N SER A 24 13.88 -5.77 3.58
CA SER A 24 13.39 -5.82 4.96
C SER A 24 12.22 -4.85 5.21
N CYS A 25 12.25 -3.67 4.57
CA CYS A 25 11.14 -2.71 4.59
C CYS A 25 9.90 -3.26 3.87
N ILE A 26 10.05 -3.83 2.68
CA ILE A 26 8.91 -4.44 1.95
C ILE A 26 8.35 -5.63 2.72
N GLU A 27 9.19 -6.48 3.33
CA GLU A 27 8.71 -7.55 4.21
C GLU A 27 7.96 -6.99 5.42
N LEU A 28 8.44 -5.92 6.05
CA LEU A 28 7.71 -5.25 7.14
C LEU A 28 6.34 -4.77 6.68
N VAL A 29 6.26 -4.06 5.55
CA VAL A 29 4.98 -3.58 5.01
C VAL A 29 4.04 -4.75 4.69
N GLN A 30 4.56 -5.86 4.17
CA GLN A 30 3.76 -7.08 3.98
C GLN A 30 3.19 -7.59 5.32
N ARG A 31 4.01 -7.69 6.38
CA ARG A 31 3.53 -8.14 7.70
C ARG A 31 2.51 -7.18 8.32
N CYS A 32 2.71 -5.88 8.15
CA CYS A 32 1.71 -4.88 8.57
C CYS A 32 0.41 -5.07 7.79
N THR A 33 0.48 -5.25 6.47
CA THR A 33 -0.70 -5.45 5.61
C THR A 33 -1.47 -6.72 5.99
N ASP A 34 -0.75 -7.82 6.20
CA ASP A 34 -1.33 -9.09 6.66
C ASP A 34 -2.08 -8.90 7.99
N LEU A 35 -1.43 -8.27 8.99
CA LEU A 35 -2.07 -8.04 10.29
C LEU A 35 -3.26 -7.05 10.19
N ILE A 36 -3.14 -5.99 9.40
CA ILE A 36 -4.23 -5.03 9.15
C ILE A 36 -5.45 -5.75 8.60
N ASP A 37 -5.28 -6.65 7.62
CA ASP A 37 -6.38 -7.44 7.06
C ASP A 37 -7.10 -8.28 8.13
N GLU A 38 -6.33 -9.01 8.93
CA GLU A 38 -6.89 -9.90 9.96
C GLU A 38 -7.56 -9.10 11.07
N LEU A 39 -6.97 -7.98 11.52
CA LEU A 39 -7.58 -7.09 12.51
C LEU A 39 -8.84 -6.38 11.99
N GLN A 40 -8.91 -6.06 10.70
CA GLN A 40 -10.12 -5.52 10.09
C GLN A 40 -11.26 -6.55 10.04
N ARG A 41 -10.95 -7.83 9.83
CA ARG A 41 -11.93 -8.93 9.93
C ARG A 41 -12.34 -9.16 11.37
N GLU A 42 -11.38 -9.20 12.29
CA GLU A 42 -11.59 -9.36 13.73
C GLU A 42 -12.51 -8.25 14.28
N ARG A 43 -12.24 -6.98 13.96
CA ARG A 43 -13.12 -5.84 14.29
C ARG A 43 -14.53 -6.03 13.72
N GLY A 44 -14.65 -6.48 12.47
CA GLY A 44 -15.94 -6.73 11.83
C GLY A 44 -16.75 -7.82 12.54
N LEU A 45 -16.13 -8.95 12.84
CA LEU A 45 -16.76 -10.06 13.58
C LEU A 45 -17.04 -9.68 15.03
N GLY A 46 -16.18 -8.90 15.68
CA GLY A 46 -16.41 -8.38 17.02
C GLY A 46 -17.65 -7.47 17.07
N GLN A 47 -17.86 -6.62 16.05
CA GLN A 47 -19.06 -5.79 15.95
C GLN A 47 -20.34 -6.64 15.82
N LEU A 48 -20.26 -7.77 15.08
CA LEU A 48 -21.36 -8.71 14.94
C LEU A 48 -21.60 -9.50 16.24
N LEU A 49 -20.54 -9.93 16.93
CA LEU A 49 -20.64 -10.63 18.22
C LEU A 49 -21.30 -9.76 19.29
N LEU A 50 -20.97 -8.47 19.34
CA LEU A 50 -21.55 -7.52 20.29
C LEU A 50 -22.95 -7.00 19.87
N SER A 51 -23.56 -7.59 18.84
CA SER A 51 -24.93 -7.29 18.40
C SER A 51 -25.95 -8.29 18.97
N SER A 52 -27.24 -8.03 18.77
CA SER A 52 -28.33 -8.90 19.26
C SER A 52 -28.34 -10.32 18.66
N VAL A 53 -27.57 -10.57 17.59
CA VAL A 53 -27.43 -11.87 16.92
C VAL A 53 -26.06 -12.54 17.19
N GLY A 54 -25.37 -12.09 18.24
CA GLY A 54 -23.96 -12.37 18.48
C GLY A 54 -23.54 -13.85 18.57
N GLU A 55 -24.40 -14.72 19.12
CA GLU A 55 -24.06 -16.14 19.33
C GLU A 55 -23.66 -16.86 18.03
N SER A 56 -24.27 -16.49 16.90
CA SER A 56 -24.01 -17.11 15.59
C SER A 56 -22.59 -16.83 15.07
N TYR A 57 -21.92 -15.80 15.57
CA TYR A 57 -20.62 -15.34 15.09
C TYR A 57 -19.45 -15.73 16.01
N ALA A 58 -19.73 -16.33 17.17
CA ALA A 58 -18.70 -16.70 18.15
C ALA A 58 -17.67 -17.70 17.57
N ALA A 59 -18.12 -18.69 16.78
CA ALA A 59 -17.22 -19.66 16.15
C ALA A 59 -16.32 -18.99 15.09
N ALA A 60 -16.89 -18.15 14.23
CA ALA A 60 -16.15 -17.40 13.22
C ALA A 60 -15.12 -16.46 13.86
N LEU A 61 -15.48 -15.78 14.96
CA LEU A 61 -14.54 -14.92 15.68
C LEU A 61 -13.38 -15.72 16.28
N ARG A 62 -13.63 -16.90 16.87
CA ARG A 62 -12.54 -17.72 17.43
C ARG A 62 -11.52 -18.14 16.36
N GLU A 63 -11.99 -18.53 15.18
CA GLU A 63 -11.09 -18.86 14.07
C GLU A 63 -10.33 -17.61 13.59
N GLN A 64 -11.03 -16.48 13.47
CA GLN A 64 -10.38 -15.22 13.09
C GLN A 64 -9.30 -14.80 14.09
N LEU A 65 -9.52 -14.97 15.39
CA LEU A 65 -8.53 -14.66 16.43
C LEU A 65 -7.25 -15.50 16.26
N ARG A 66 -7.37 -16.77 15.86
CA ARG A 66 -6.21 -17.63 15.56
C ARG A 66 -5.40 -17.09 14.37
N LEU A 67 -6.09 -16.69 13.29
CA LEU A 67 -5.44 -16.10 12.11
C LEU A 67 -4.75 -14.77 12.45
N SER A 68 -5.42 -13.91 13.23
CA SER A 68 -4.86 -12.65 13.67
C SER A 68 -3.64 -12.84 14.60
N ASP A 69 -3.66 -13.84 15.48
CA ASP A 69 -2.51 -14.20 16.33
C ASP A 69 -1.30 -14.61 15.48
N GLU A 70 -1.51 -15.40 14.42
CA GLU A 70 -0.44 -15.82 13.51
C GLU A 70 0.18 -14.63 12.77
N ALA A 71 -0.64 -13.71 12.26
CA ALA A 71 -0.20 -12.49 11.61
C ALA A 71 0.53 -11.55 12.60
N GLU A 72 0.03 -11.41 13.82
CA GLU A 72 0.64 -10.61 14.87
C GLU A 72 2.04 -11.13 15.21
N GLN A 73 2.19 -12.44 15.40
CA GLN A 73 3.47 -13.06 15.68
C GLN A 73 4.47 -12.89 14.52
N ALA A 74 3.98 -12.94 13.28
CA ALA A 74 4.83 -12.70 12.10
C ALA A 74 5.36 -11.25 12.08
N LEU A 75 4.51 -10.27 12.37
CA LEU A 75 4.92 -8.88 12.48
C LEU A 75 5.91 -8.67 13.65
N ARG A 76 5.64 -9.22 14.83
CA ARG A 76 6.54 -9.14 15.99
C ARG A 76 7.94 -9.66 15.65
N ARG A 77 8.03 -10.82 14.97
CA ARG A 77 9.32 -11.36 14.53
C ARG A 77 10.05 -10.43 13.57
N GLN A 78 9.34 -9.80 12.64
CA GLN A 78 9.94 -8.87 11.69
C GLN A 78 10.44 -7.58 12.34
N LEU A 79 9.68 -7.03 13.29
CA LEU A 79 10.09 -5.87 14.08
C LEU A 79 11.37 -6.15 14.88
N LEU A 80 11.48 -7.33 15.50
CA LEU A 80 12.68 -7.74 16.22
C LEU A 80 13.88 -7.95 15.29
N ARG A 81 13.67 -8.48 14.07
CA ARG A 81 14.74 -8.60 13.06
C ARG A 81 15.25 -7.24 12.62
N LEU A 82 14.36 -6.30 12.34
CA LEU A 82 14.73 -4.92 11.97
C LEU A 82 15.53 -4.24 13.10
N ALA A 83 15.09 -4.39 14.35
CA ALA A 83 15.79 -3.83 15.51
C ALA A 83 17.17 -4.47 15.75
N ALA A 84 17.42 -5.67 15.23
CA ALA A 84 18.70 -6.37 15.33
C ALA A 84 19.68 -6.03 14.17
N LEU A 85 19.26 -5.24 13.18
CA LEU A 85 20.15 -4.77 12.13
C LEU A 85 21.25 -3.84 12.69
N PRO A 86 22.40 -3.74 12.02
CA PRO A 86 23.48 -2.86 12.46
C PRO A 86 22.99 -1.42 12.65
N PRO A 87 23.50 -0.70 13.67
CA PRO A 87 23.16 0.70 13.89
C PRO A 87 23.44 1.54 12.65
N THR A 88 22.56 2.50 12.40
CA THR A 88 22.58 3.40 11.25
C THR A 88 22.46 4.84 11.71
N ALA A 89 23.04 5.77 10.95
CA ALA A 89 22.86 7.21 11.16
C ALA A 89 21.76 7.80 10.26
N ASP A 90 21.14 6.97 9.41
CA ASP A 90 20.04 7.41 8.56
C ASP A 90 18.80 7.75 9.41
N PRO A 91 18.30 9.00 9.37
CA PRO A 91 17.18 9.42 10.21
C PRO A 91 15.90 8.61 9.98
N GLY A 92 15.61 8.21 8.74
CA GLY A 92 14.40 7.45 8.41
C GLY A 92 14.46 6.03 8.97
N GLN A 93 15.63 5.38 8.87
CA GLN A 93 15.83 4.05 9.44
C GLN A 93 15.77 4.05 10.98
N VAL A 94 16.37 5.08 11.61
CA VAL A 94 16.30 5.27 13.07
C VAL A 94 14.86 5.45 13.53
N GLU A 95 14.09 6.30 12.84
CA GLU A 95 12.69 6.55 13.17
C GLU A 95 11.82 5.31 12.98
N LEU A 96 12.00 4.56 11.89
CA LEU A 96 11.30 3.30 11.65
C LEU A 96 11.55 2.29 12.77
N ALA A 97 12.81 2.12 13.18
CA ALA A 97 13.16 1.21 14.28
C ALA A 97 12.53 1.66 15.61
N ARG A 98 12.55 2.97 15.89
CA ARG A 98 11.93 3.54 17.09
C ARG A 98 10.42 3.29 17.14
N LEU A 99 9.71 3.58 16.05
CA LEU A 99 8.26 3.34 15.94
C LEU A 99 7.93 1.86 16.02
N GLY A 100 8.73 1.01 15.36
CA GLY A 100 8.57 -0.45 15.42
C GLY A 100 8.72 -1.02 16.83
N LEU A 101 9.71 -0.56 17.60
CA LEU A 101 9.88 -0.95 19.00
C LEU A 101 8.77 -0.39 19.91
N ALA A 102 8.31 0.84 19.65
CA ALA A 102 7.19 1.42 20.38
C ALA A 102 5.90 0.60 20.16
N LEU A 103 5.62 0.22 18.91
CA LEU A 103 4.45 -0.58 18.54
C LEU A 103 4.39 -1.96 19.22
N LEU A 104 5.53 -2.53 19.66
CA LEU A 104 5.52 -3.78 20.44
C LEU A 104 4.87 -3.63 21.82
N ASN A 105 4.80 -2.41 22.35
CA ASN A 105 4.36 -2.08 23.70
C ASN A 105 2.95 -1.44 23.70
N SER A 106 2.52 -0.86 24.83
CA SER A 106 1.26 -0.13 24.95
C SER A 106 1.53 1.39 24.89
N PRO A 107 0.78 2.17 24.09
CA PRO A 107 -0.22 1.70 23.14
C PRO A 107 0.42 0.93 21.98
N GLY A 108 -0.22 -0.14 21.50
CA GLY A 108 0.28 -0.97 20.40
C GLY A 108 -0.12 -2.45 20.49
N LEU A 109 0.74 -3.34 19.99
CA LEU A 109 0.46 -4.79 19.91
C LEU A 109 0.28 -5.43 21.29
N ALA A 110 0.84 -4.86 22.35
CA ALA A 110 0.63 -5.37 23.71
C ALA A 110 -0.85 -5.27 24.16
N ASP A 111 -1.63 -4.39 23.53
CA ASP A 111 -3.05 -4.17 23.87
C ASP A 111 -3.99 -5.21 23.24
N LEU A 112 -3.54 -5.97 22.21
CA LEU A 112 -4.38 -6.95 21.54
C LEU A 112 -4.91 -8.03 22.49
N LEU A 113 -4.07 -8.54 23.39
CA LEU A 113 -4.47 -9.55 24.35
C LEU A 113 -5.58 -9.06 25.31
N PRO A 114 -5.43 -7.92 26.03
CA PRO A 114 -6.51 -7.41 26.87
C PRO A 114 -7.75 -7.01 26.06
N MET A 115 -7.60 -6.45 24.85
CA MET A 115 -8.73 -6.14 23.95
C MET A 115 -9.55 -7.38 23.60
N ARG A 116 -8.88 -8.45 23.13
CA ARG A 116 -9.50 -9.73 22.79
C ARG A 116 -10.17 -10.38 23.98
N ARG A 117 -9.55 -10.30 25.17
CA ARG A 117 -10.16 -10.79 26.42
C ARG A 117 -11.43 -10.04 26.77
N CYS A 118 -11.44 -8.71 26.67
CA CYS A 118 -12.65 -7.91 26.89
C CYS A 118 -13.75 -8.27 25.88
N LEU A 119 -13.42 -8.43 24.61
CA LEU A 119 -14.36 -8.83 23.56
C LEU A 119 -14.97 -10.21 23.84
N LEU A 120 -14.15 -11.23 24.11
CA LEU A 120 -14.62 -12.61 24.36
C LEU A 120 -15.46 -12.74 25.63
N LEU A 121 -15.21 -11.90 26.64
CA LEU A 121 -15.99 -11.84 27.88
C LEU A 121 -17.19 -10.90 27.78
N LEU A 122 -17.41 -10.26 26.63
CA LEU A 122 -18.45 -9.25 26.40
C LEU A 122 -18.39 -8.10 27.43
N ARG A 123 -17.17 -7.70 27.80
CA ARG A 123 -16.87 -6.65 28.81
C ARG A 123 -16.48 -5.30 28.20
N CYS A 124 -16.78 -5.09 26.92
CA CYS A 124 -16.61 -3.80 26.24
C CYS A 124 -17.87 -3.47 25.44
N THR A 125 -18.10 -2.18 25.21
CA THR A 125 -19.13 -1.74 24.27
C THR A 125 -18.64 -1.87 22.82
N ARG A 126 -19.58 -1.86 21.88
CA ARG A 126 -19.29 -1.82 20.43
C ARG A 126 -18.39 -0.64 20.04
N GLU A 127 -18.65 0.52 20.64
CA GLU A 127 -17.90 1.75 20.42
C GLU A 127 -16.47 1.65 20.96
N GLN A 128 -16.30 1.23 22.23
CA GLN A 128 -14.98 1.04 22.84
C GLN A 128 -14.12 0.06 22.05
N MET A 129 -14.70 -1.06 21.62
CA MET A 129 -14.01 -2.04 20.80
C MET A 129 -13.63 -1.42 19.44
N PHE A 130 -14.59 -0.80 18.75
CA PHE A 130 -14.35 -0.18 17.45
C PHE A 130 -13.21 0.84 17.50
N ASP A 131 -13.23 1.76 18.47
CA ASP A 131 -12.21 2.79 18.62
C ASP A 131 -10.84 2.21 18.94
N ALA A 132 -10.76 1.19 19.80
CA ALA A 132 -9.49 0.52 20.11
C ALA A 132 -8.86 -0.15 18.88
N TYR A 133 -9.64 -0.85 18.05
CA TYR A 133 -9.12 -1.42 16.80
C TYR A 133 -8.76 -0.32 15.78
N CYS A 134 -9.57 0.73 15.65
CA CYS A 134 -9.25 1.87 14.77
C CYS A 134 -7.91 2.52 15.15
N ALA A 135 -7.67 2.72 16.45
CA ALA A 135 -6.42 3.31 16.96
C ALA A 135 -5.20 2.42 16.69
N LEU A 136 -5.32 1.10 16.84
CA LEU A 136 -4.23 0.17 16.53
C LEU A 136 -3.97 0.08 15.01
N LEU A 137 -5.03 0.05 14.20
CA LEU A 137 -4.91 0.05 12.74
C LEU A 137 -4.23 1.34 12.23
N ALA A 138 -4.53 2.49 12.83
CA ALA A 138 -3.84 3.75 12.52
C ALA A 138 -2.33 3.67 12.81
N GLN A 139 -1.93 3.15 13.99
CA GLN A 139 -0.51 2.96 14.32
C GLN A 139 0.22 2.01 13.36
N LEU A 140 -0.46 0.96 12.88
CA LEU A 140 0.10 0.06 11.86
C LEU A 140 0.30 0.77 10.51
N LEU A 141 -0.63 1.64 10.12
CA LEU A 141 -0.53 2.44 8.90
C LEU A 141 0.57 3.51 9.00
N GLU A 142 0.72 4.15 10.17
CA GLU A 142 1.84 5.07 10.46
C GLU A 142 3.19 4.37 10.37
N LEU A 143 3.29 3.11 10.84
CA LEU A 143 4.52 2.34 10.69
C LEU A 143 4.85 2.03 9.22
N VAL A 144 3.84 1.78 8.38
CA VAL A 144 4.03 1.60 6.93
C VAL A 144 4.47 2.91 6.26
N GLU A 145 3.95 4.06 6.71
CA GLU A 145 4.41 5.36 6.25
C GLU A 145 5.89 5.60 6.60
N ALA A 146 6.28 5.31 7.84
CA ALA A 146 7.68 5.39 8.26
C ALA A 146 8.57 4.45 7.44
N ALA A 147 8.09 3.24 7.11
CA ALA A 147 8.83 2.29 6.28
C ALA A 147 9.07 2.85 4.87
N ALA A 148 8.09 3.54 4.29
CA ALA A 148 8.24 4.18 2.99
C ALA A 148 9.26 5.34 3.01
N GLN A 149 9.28 6.12 4.10
CA GLN A 149 10.23 7.22 4.29
C GLN A 149 11.66 6.75 4.56
N ALA A 150 11.82 5.54 5.11
CA ALA A 150 13.13 4.95 5.37
C ALA A 150 13.79 4.29 4.15
N LEU A 151 13.11 4.27 3.00
CA LEU A 151 13.67 3.71 1.77
C LEU A 151 14.66 4.68 1.11
N PRO A 152 15.81 4.17 0.59
CA PRO A 152 16.81 5.01 -0.06
C PRO A 152 16.44 5.41 -1.51
N GLU A 153 15.48 4.72 -2.14
CA GLU A 153 15.16 4.86 -3.56
C GLU A 153 13.83 5.61 -3.75
N PRO A 154 13.83 6.81 -4.37
CA PRO A 154 12.61 7.62 -4.55
C PRO A 154 11.48 6.90 -5.29
N ALA A 155 11.81 6.04 -6.26
CA ALA A 155 10.81 5.27 -7.01
C ALA A 155 10.07 4.27 -6.10
N LEU A 156 10.79 3.57 -5.23
CA LEU A 156 10.19 2.61 -4.30
C LEU A 156 9.42 3.32 -3.18
N THR A 157 9.91 4.47 -2.69
CA THR A 157 9.14 5.34 -1.79
C THR A 157 7.84 5.81 -2.44
N GLN A 158 7.85 6.21 -3.72
CA GLN A 158 6.64 6.59 -4.43
C GLN A 158 5.65 5.42 -4.54
N GLU A 159 6.14 4.21 -4.80
CA GLU A 159 5.28 3.02 -4.87
C GLU A 159 4.64 2.66 -3.54
N LEU A 160 5.41 2.66 -2.45
CA LEU A 160 4.85 2.42 -1.11
C LEU A 160 3.89 3.52 -0.67
N THR A 161 4.22 4.80 -0.89
CA THR A 161 3.30 5.91 -0.56
C THR A 161 2.03 5.92 -1.43
N THR A 162 2.10 5.34 -2.63
CA THR A 162 0.95 5.07 -3.48
C THR A 162 0.12 3.91 -2.91
N LEU A 163 0.73 2.78 -2.58
CA LEU A 163 0.08 1.64 -1.91
C LEU A 163 -0.63 2.08 -0.62
N LEU A 164 0.01 2.93 0.19
CA LEU A 164 -0.53 3.43 1.44
C LEU A 164 -1.88 4.16 1.27
N GLN A 165 -2.15 4.74 0.09
CA GLN A 165 -3.47 5.30 -0.19
C GLN A 165 -4.56 4.24 -0.27
N LEU A 166 -4.27 3.08 -0.86
CA LEU A 166 -5.22 1.97 -0.88
C LEU A 166 -5.47 1.47 0.54
N MET A 167 -4.41 1.34 1.33
CA MET A 167 -4.52 0.88 2.72
C MET A 167 -5.39 1.81 3.57
N TRP A 168 -5.19 3.13 3.47
CA TRP A 168 -6.08 4.11 4.11
C TRP A 168 -7.51 4.05 3.55
N GLY A 169 -7.68 3.94 2.23
CA GLY A 169 -8.99 3.79 1.61
C GLY A 169 -9.73 2.52 2.09
N LYS A 170 -9.02 1.41 2.26
CA LYS A 170 -9.54 0.16 2.80
C LYS A 170 -9.92 0.31 4.27
N GLU A 171 -9.11 1.01 5.05
CA GLU A 171 -9.43 1.30 6.45
C GLU A 171 -10.69 2.16 6.59
N TYR A 172 -10.82 3.24 5.82
CA TYR A 172 -12.04 4.05 5.80
C TYR A 172 -13.27 3.27 5.32
N SER A 173 -13.09 2.32 4.38
CA SER A 173 -14.16 1.38 3.97
C SER A 173 -14.57 0.45 5.13
N GLY A 174 -13.61 0.02 5.95
CA GLY A 174 -13.87 -0.78 7.15
C GLY A 174 -14.62 0.00 8.25
N GLN A 175 -14.32 1.27 8.41
CA GLN A 175 -15.04 2.17 9.32
C GLN A 175 -16.46 2.44 8.83
N GLU A 176 -16.63 2.73 7.53
CA GLU A 176 -17.95 2.86 6.90
C GLU A 176 -18.79 1.60 7.11
N ARG A 177 -18.21 0.42 6.89
CA ARG A 177 -18.88 -0.86 7.11
C ARG A 177 -19.46 -0.94 8.51
N ALA A 178 -18.65 -0.63 9.53
CA ALA A 178 -19.06 -0.71 10.92
C ALA A 178 -20.12 0.35 11.28
N SER A 179 -19.91 1.60 10.85
CA SER A 179 -20.84 2.71 11.12
C SER A 179 -22.19 2.49 10.45
N GLY A 180 -22.23 2.09 9.17
CA GLY A 180 -23.49 1.84 8.48
C GLY A 180 -24.20 0.58 8.97
N ALA A 181 -23.48 -0.49 9.32
CA ALA A 181 -24.09 -1.65 9.97
C ALA A 181 -24.69 -1.27 11.35
N GLY A 182 -24.01 -0.40 12.11
CA GLY A 182 -24.54 0.18 13.34
C GLY A 182 -25.80 1.02 13.12
N LEU A 183 -25.79 1.88 12.08
CA LEU A 183 -26.94 2.70 11.69
C LEU A 183 -28.15 1.85 11.32
N TYR A 184 -28.01 0.85 10.45
CA TYR A 184 -29.11 -0.04 10.12
C TYR A 184 -29.60 -0.85 11.33
N ALA A 185 -28.70 -1.26 12.23
CA ALA A 185 -29.06 -2.01 13.43
C ALA A 185 -29.86 -1.18 14.45
N SER A 186 -29.78 0.15 14.41
CA SER A 186 -30.61 1.02 15.26
C SER A 186 -32.10 1.02 14.82
N GLY A 187 -32.38 0.59 13.59
CA GLY A 187 -33.71 0.54 12.99
C GLY A 187 -34.26 1.91 12.53
N ARG A 188 -33.53 3.01 12.76
CA ARG A 188 -33.93 4.35 12.32
C ARG A 188 -32.74 5.11 11.76
N HIS A 189 -33.03 5.94 10.76
CA HIS A 189 -32.05 6.85 10.23
C HIS A 189 -31.63 7.87 11.30
N ASP A 190 -30.33 8.18 11.33
CA ASP A 190 -29.72 9.18 12.18
C ASP A 190 -28.80 10.04 11.29
N ALA A 191 -29.22 11.28 11.06
CA ALA A 191 -28.50 12.20 10.18
C ALA A 191 -27.07 12.49 10.64
N ARG A 192 -26.77 12.43 11.94
CA ARG A 192 -25.42 12.66 12.48
C ARG A 192 -24.50 11.48 12.17
N VAL A 193 -24.99 10.27 12.35
CA VAL A 193 -24.25 9.05 11.98
C VAL A 193 -24.03 8.98 10.48
N TRP A 194 -25.05 9.31 9.68
CA TRP A 194 -24.93 9.40 8.23
C TRP A 194 -23.88 10.43 7.79
N GLN A 195 -23.86 11.63 8.39
CA GLN A 195 -22.85 12.63 8.06
C GLN A 195 -21.41 12.14 8.32
N ARG A 196 -21.20 11.37 9.39
CA ARG A 196 -19.90 10.72 9.66
C ARG A 196 -19.56 9.67 8.60
N ILE A 197 -20.54 8.90 8.14
CA ILE A 197 -20.37 7.94 7.04
C ILE A 197 -19.99 8.65 5.73
N VAL A 198 -20.63 9.78 5.41
CA VAL A 198 -20.28 10.60 4.23
C VAL A 198 -18.82 11.04 4.28
N GLN A 199 -18.32 11.50 5.43
CA GLN A 199 -16.91 11.88 5.58
C GLN A 199 -15.94 10.70 5.32
N LEU A 200 -16.33 9.48 5.70
CA LEU A 200 -15.55 8.27 5.42
C LEU A 200 -15.58 7.92 3.93
N ILE A 201 -16.73 8.06 3.27
CA ILE A 201 -16.87 7.86 1.83
C ILE A 201 -16.00 8.88 1.06
N ASP A 202 -16.04 10.14 1.44
CA ASP A 202 -15.20 11.19 0.85
C ASP A 202 -13.70 10.91 1.06
N ALA A 203 -13.32 10.41 2.25
CA ALA A 203 -11.94 10.00 2.52
C ALA A 203 -11.49 8.86 1.60
N GLN A 204 -12.35 7.86 1.37
CA GLN A 204 -12.07 6.80 0.40
C GLN A 204 -11.87 7.34 -1.02
N HIS A 205 -12.71 8.28 -1.47
CA HIS A 205 -12.58 8.89 -2.79
C HIS A 205 -11.27 9.68 -2.93
N ARG A 206 -10.87 10.42 -1.90
CA ARG A 206 -9.57 11.13 -1.88
C ARG A 206 -8.41 10.15 -1.98
N CYS A 207 -8.43 9.07 -1.21
CA CYS A 207 -7.43 8.00 -1.27
C CYS A 207 -7.35 7.38 -2.68
N ALA A 208 -8.49 7.02 -3.26
CA ALA A 208 -8.55 6.45 -4.61
C ALA A 208 -8.00 7.42 -5.68
N SER A 209 -8.38 8.70 -5.62
CA SER A 209 -7.86 9.74 -6.52
C SER A 209 -6.35 9.93 -6.38
N ALA A 210 -5.86 9.98 -5.14
CA ALA A 210 -4.44 10.09 -4.84
C ALA A 210 -3.64 8.84 -5.29
N PHE A 211 -4.25 7.65 -5.27
CA PHE A 211 -3.67 6.45 -5.86
C PHE A 211 -3.62 6.55 -7.39
N ILE A 212 -4.75 6.84 -8.04
CA ILE A 212 -4.88 6.88 -9.51
C ILE A 212 -3.95 7.93 -10.14
N SER A 213 -3.71 9.04 -9.47
CA SER A 213 -2.81 10.09 -9.98
C SER A 213 -1.33 9.68 -9.98
N ARG A 214 -0.92 8.72 -9.14
CA ARG A 214 0.51 8.34 -8.94
C ARG A 214 0.87 6.93 -9.36
N ALA A 215 -0.12 6.03 -9.43
CA ALA A 215 0.09 4.62 -9.71
C ALA A 215 0.54 4.36 -11.17
N ARG A 216 1.42 3.36 -11.33
CA ARG A 216 1.82 2.83 -12.65
C ARG A 216 0.57 2.39 -13.45
N PRO A 217 0.57 2.42 -14.80
CA PRO A 217 -0.60 2.06 -15.62
C PRO A 217 -1.22 0.70 -15.27
N GLY A 218 -0.41 -0.32 -15.01
CA GLY A 218 -0.90 -1.64 -14.59
C GLY A 218 -1.66 -1.61 -13.26
N ALA A 219 -1.10 -0.95 -12.25
CA ALA A 219 -1.73 -0.76 -10.94
C ALA A 219 -3.06 -0.01 -11.02
N ARG A 220 -3.15 1.04 -11.86
CA ARG A 220 -4.40 1.78 -12.10
C ARG A 220 -5.47 0.90 -12.75
N LYS A 221 -5.07 0.12 -13.76
CA LYS A 221 -5.96 -0.83 -14.42
C LYS A 221 -6.48 -1.87 -13.44
N ARG A 222 -5.61 -2.46 -12.61
CA ARG A 222 -6.00 -3.43 -11.57
C ARG A 222 -7.05 -2.84 -10.62
N LEU A 223 -6.82 -1.63 -10.10
CA LEU A 223 -7.81 -0.98 -9.24
C LEU A 223 -9.14 -0.76 -9.97
N SER A 224 -9.09 -0.29 -11.22
CA SER A 224 -10.29 -0.08 -12.04
C SER A 224 -11.06 -1.39 -12.30
N ASP A 225 -10.35 -2.49 -12.55
CA ASP A 225 -10.93 -3.81 -12.79
C ASP A 225 -11.56 -4.37 -11.50
N SER A 226 -10.89 -4.22 -10.36
CA SER A 226 -11.40 -4.63 -9.04
C SER A 226 -12.60 -3.79 -8.56
N LEU A 227 -12.66 -2.51 -8.94
CA LEU A 227 -13.74 -1.59 -8.57
C LEU A 227 -14.74 -1.33 -9.70
N GLN A 228 -14.92 -2.31 -10.61
CA GLN A 228 -15.94 -2.20 -11.64
C GLN A 228 -17.31 -1.87 -11.06
N HIS A 229 -18.08 -1.09 -11.83
CA HIS A 229 -19.35 -0.52 -11.38
C HIS A 229 -20.31 -1.60 -10.90
N GLU A 230 -20.38 -2.76 -11.58
CA GLU A 230 -21.22 -3.89 -11.21
C GLU A 230 -20.88 -4.44 -9.81
N THR A 231 -19.59 -4.52 -9.47
CA THR A 231 -19.10 -5.00 -8.17
C THR A 231 -19.43 -4.05 -7.04
N GLN A 232 -19.54 -2.74 -7.33
CA GLN A 232 -19.81 -1.69 -6.35
C GLN A 232 -21.29 -1.26 -6.32
N ALA A 233 -22.07 -1.47 -7.38
CA ALA A 233 -23.41 -0.92 -7.57
C ALA A 233 -24.40 -1.21 -6.44
N GLU A 234 -24.22 -2.30 -5.69
CA GLU A 234 -25.02 -2.59 -4.50
C GLU A 234 -24.71 -1.63 -3.34
N LEU A 235 -23.43 -1.38 -3.05
CA LEU A 235 -23.03 -0.45 -1.99
C LEU A 235 -23.48 0.97 -2.33
N GLU A 236 -23.33 1.38 -3.59
CA GLU A 236 -23.71 2.70 -4.08
C GLU A 236 -25.22 2.91 -4.00
N ARG A 237 -26.02 1.88 -4.31
CA ARG A 237 -27.47 1.93 -4.10
C ARG A 237 -27.84 2.08 -2.62
N LEU A 238 -27.16 1.39 -1.71
CA LEU A 238 -27.40 1.54 -0.28
C LEU A 238 -27.00 2.92 0.24
N ARG A 239 -25.85 3.45 -0.21
CA ARG A 239 -25.40 4.82 0.09
C ARG A 239 -26.44 5.84 -0.37
N GLN A 240 -26.94 5.69 -1.59
CA GLN A 240 -27.96 6.59 -2.13
C GLN A 240 -29.28 6.51 -1.34
N GLN A 241 -29.73 5.29 -0.99
CA GLN A 241 -30.93 5.12 -0.16
C GLN A 241 -30.82 5.82 1.20
N LEU A 242 -29.66 5.73 1.86
CA LEU A 242 -29.41 6.46 3.11
C LEU A 242 -29.34 7.97 2.88
N ALA A 243 -28.69 8.42 1.80
CA ALA A 243 -28.61 9.83 1.44
C ALA A 243 -30.00 10.47 1.25
N ASP A 244 -30.94 9.73 0.63
CA ASP A 244 -32.29 10.19 0.35
C ASP A 244 -33.26 9.99 1.55
N SER A 245 -32.82 9.29 2.60
CA SER A 245 -33.67 9.00 3.77
C SER A 245 -33.74 10.21 4.71
N PRO A 246 -34.94 10.67 5.09
CA PRO A 246 -35.06 11.74 6.08
C PRO A 246 -34.62 11.25 7.47
N ASP A 247 -34.22 12.20 8.33
CA ASP A 247 -33.88 11.88 9.72
C ASP A 247 -35.03 11.14 10.42
N GLN A 248 -34.70 10.16 11.26
CA GLN A 248 -35.64 9.29 11.97
C GLN A 248 -36.50 8.36 11.11
N ALA A 249 -36.32 8.32 9.78
CA ALA A 249 -37.00 7.38 8.91
C ALA A 249 -36.75 5.92 9.35
N PRO A 250 -37.77 5.04 9.31
CA PRO A 250 -37.56 3.63 9.62
C PRO A 250 -36.62 3.00 8.58
N LEU A 251 -35.65 2.21 9.04
CA LEU A 251 -34.75 1.47 8.17
C LEU A 251 -35.19 -0.01 8.10
N GLY A 252 -35.11 -0.59 6.90
CA GLY A 252 -35.54 -1.96 6.65
C GLY A 252 -34.72 -2.99 7.44
N GLN A 253 -35.41 -4.01 7.98
CA GLN A 253 -34.75 -5.17 8.57
C GLN A 253 -33.89 -5.90 7.53
N GLY A 254 -32.73 -6.41 7.94
CA GLY A 254 -31.79 -7.12 7.05
C GLY A 254 -30.88 -6.22 6.19
N MET A 255 -31.17 -4.93 6.07
CA MET A 255 -30.34 -3.99 5.30
C MET A 255 -28.93 -3.81 5.89
N GLY A 256 -28.78 -3.96 7.21
CA GLY A 256 -27.47 -3.93 7.87
C GLY A 256 -26.54 -5.08 7.45
N GLU A 257 -27.08 -6.28 7.22
CA GLU A 257 -26.29 -7.40 6.72
C GLU A 257 -25.89 -7.18 5.26
N LEU A 258 -26.83 -6.67 4.44
CA LEU A 258 -26.55 -6.33 3.05
C LEU A 258 -25.45 -5.27 2.93
N TRP A 259 -25.52 -4.21 3.74
CA TRP A 259 -24.47 -3.20 3.88
C TRP A 259 -23.14 -3.82 4.27
N PHE A 260 -23.13 -4.62 5.35
CA PHE A 260 -21.92 -5.25 5.85
C PHE A 260 -21.23 -6.11 4.77
N ARG A 261 -22.01 -6.92 4.03
CA ARG A 261 -21.49 -7.74 2.93
C ARG A 261 -20.96 -6.88 1.78
N SER A 262 -21.69 -5.83 1.40
CA SER A 262 -21.31 -4.95 0.28
C SER A 262 -19.99 -4.22 0.56
N CYS A 263 -19.83 -3.63 1.75
CA CYS A 263 -18.55 -3.04 2.15
C CYS A 263 -17.44 -4.09 2.26
N SER A 264 -17.75 -5.29 2.78
CA SER A 264 -16.74 -6.35 2.89
C SER A 264 -16.24 -6.83 1.52
N ARG A 265 -17.12 -6.91 0.52
CA ARG A 265 -16.73 -7.20 -0.88
C ARG A 265 -15.76 -6.15 -1.39
N ARG A 266 -16.08 -4.86 -1.23
CA ARG A 266 -15.17 -3.76 -1.58
C ARG A 266 -13.80 -3.86 -0.89
N MET A 267 -13.77 -4.14 0.41
CA MET A 267 -12.50 -4.30 1.15
C MET A 267 -11.68 -5.47 0.63
N ASN A 268 -12.31 -6.60 0.27
CA ASN A 268 -11.61 -7.74 -0.32
C ASN A 268 -11.02 -7.38 -1.70
N GLU A 269 -11.74 -6.62 -2.53
CA GLU A 269 -11.21 -6.15 -3.81
C GLU A 269 -9.98 -5.25 -3.63
N LEU A 270 -10.02 -4.31 -2.68
CA LEU A 270 -8.87 -3.46 -2.35
C LEU A 270 -7.67 -4.27 -1.86
N ARG A 271 -7.92 -5.28 -1.02
CA ARG A 271 -6.90 -6.21 -0.53
C ARG A 271 -6.17 -6.92 -1.68
N GLU A 272 -6.90 -7.40 -2.69
CA GLU A 272 -6.27 -8.10 -3.81
C GLU A 272 -5.35 -7.18 -4.63
N VAL A 273 -5.70 -5.90 -4.75
CA VAL A 273 -4.83 -4.90 -5.38
C VAL A 273 -3.59 -4.65 -4.51
N GLU A 274 -3.74 -4.46 -3.20
CA GLU A 274 -2.61 -4.27 -2.27
C GLU A 274 -1.62 -5.45 -2.33
N ARG A 275 -2.13 -6.69 -2.26
CA ARG A 275 -1.32 -7.91 -2.34
C ARG A 275 -0.53 -8.00 -3.64
N HIS A 276 -1.16 -7.67 -4.78
CA HIS A 276 -0.46 -7.66 -6.06
C HIS A 276 0.67 -6.64 -6.10
N LEU A 277 0.45 -5.41 -5.61
CA LEU A 277 1.48 -4.37 -5.62
C LEU A 277 2.67 -4.75 -4.73
N LEU A 278 2.41 -5.31 -3.55
CA LEU A 278 3.45 -5.81 -2.66
C LEU A 278 4.24 -6.96 -3.30
N GLN A 279 3.56 -7.89 -3.95
CA GLN A 279 4.22 -8.98 -4.68
C GLN A 279 5.09 -8.46 -5.83
N GLU A 280 4.60 -7.49 -6.62
CA GLU A 280 5.35 -6.87 -7.71
C GLU A 280 6.63 -6.20 -7.17
N MET A 281 6.54 -5.39 -6.10
CA MET A 281 7.70 -4.76 -5.46
C MET A 281 8.70 -5.79 -4.91
N GLN A 282 8.21 -6.84 -4.22
CA GLN A 282 9.07 -7.87 -3.66
C GLN A 282 9.80 -8.68 -4.75
N GLN A 283 9.10 -9.02 -5.83
CA GLN A 283 9.68 -9.70 -6.99
C GLN A 283 10.73 -8.83 -7.69
N GLU A 284 10.45 -7.54 -7.89
CA GLU A 284 11.39 -6.59 -8.51
C GLU A 284 12.70 -6.52 -7.70
N LEU A 285 12.60 -6.35 -6.37
CA LEU A 285 13.79 -6.28 -5.49
C LEU A 285 14.56 -7.60 -5.44
N THR A 286 13.87 -8.74 -5.39
CA THR A 286 14.51 -10.06 -5.34
C THR A 286 15.22 -10.38 -6.66
N GLN A 287 14.63 -10.02 -7.80
CA GLN A 287 15.27 -10.14 -9.11
C GLN A 287 16.52 -9.25 -9.22
N ARG A 288 16.44 -8.01 -8.73
CA ARG A 288 17.60 -7.10 -8.67
C ARG A 288 18.71 -7.66 -7.79
N GLN A 289 18.38 -8.26 -6.65
CA GLN A 289 19.35 -8.89 -5.75
C GLN A 289 20.02 -10.10 -6.41
N ALA A 290 19.23 -10.98 -7.04
CA ALA A 290 19.76 -12.14 -7.77
C ALA A 290 20.65 -11.72 -8.96
N TYR A 291 20.26 -10.67 -9.69
CA TYR A 291 21.06 -10.13 -10.79
C TYR A 291 22.38 -9.51 -10.30
N ALA A 292 22.38 -8.81 -9.16
CA ALA A 292 23.59 -8.25 -8.57
C ALA A 292 24.62 -9.34 -8.22
N VAL A 293 24.16 -10.52 -7.78
CA VAL A 293 25.02 -11.67 -7.46
C VAL A 293 25.53 -12.37 -8.72
N THR A 294 24.72 -12.45 -9.79
CA THR A 294 25.00 -13.26 -10.99
C THR A 294 25.62 -12.51 -12.16
N SER A 295 25.42 -11.19 -12.28
CA SER A 295 25.83 -10.43 -13.47
C SER A 295 27.32 -10.14 -13.54
N THR A 296 27.91 -10.34 -14.72
CA THR A 296 29.22 -9.78 -15.06
C THR A 296 29.01 -8.30 -15.37
N PRO A 297 29.67 -7.34 -14.68
CA PRO A 297 29.49 -5.95 -15.07
C PRO A 297 29.99 -5.83 -16.51
N ALA A 298 29.15 -5.27 -17.39
CA ALA A 298 29.60 -4.87 -18.70
C ALA A 298 30.86 -4.02 -18.50
N ALA A 299 31.96 -4.42 -19.14
CA ALA A 299 33.18 -3.63 -19.13
C ALA A 299 32.77 -2.19 -19.44
N ALA A 300 33.06 -1.26 -18.51
CA ALA A 300 32.94 0.16 -18.81
C ALA A 300 33.55 0.35 -20.21
N PRO A 301 32.84 1.01 -21.16
CA PRO A 301 33.41 1.22 -22.47
C PRO A 301 34.76 1.85 -22.22
N ARG A 302 35.83 1.12 -22.59
CA ARG A 302 37.19 1.64 -22.49
C ARG A 302 37.14 2.95 -23.25
N THR A 303 37.16 4.06 -22.52
CA THR A 303 37.53 5.34 -23.08
C THR A 303 38.94 5.13 -23.58
N THR A 304 39.04 4.73 -24.83
CA THR A 304 40.25 4.83 -25.61
C THR A 304 40.61 6.29 -25.47
N ARG A 305 41.62 6.59 -24.65
CA ARG A 305 42.32 7.87 -24.72
C ARG A 305 42.76 7.99 -26.17
N LEU A 306 42.02 8.76 -26.94
CA LEU A 306 42.51 9.25 -28.21
C LEU A 306 43.81 10.00 -27.89
N ALA A 307 44.91 9.49 -28.44
CA ALA A 307 46.19 10.16 -28.38
C ALA A 307 46.01 11.59 -28.93
N PRO A 308 46.69 12.59 -28.35
CA PRO A 308 46.61 13.97 -28.82
C PRO A 308 47.31 14.05 -30.19
N GLY A 309 46.53 13.91 -31.25
CA GLY A 309 47.07 13.91 -32.61
C GLY A 309 46.06 13.86 -33.75
N THR A 310 44.75 13.75 -33.49
CA THR A 310 43.77 13.65 -34.59
C THR A 310 42.50 14.45 -34.32
N VAL A 311 42.64 15.75 -34.06
CA VAL A 311 41.50 16.69 -34.00
C VAL A 311 41.09 17.18 -35.40
N GLU A 312 41.87 16.87 -36.43
CA GLU A 312 41.66 17.44 -37.77
C GLU A 312 40.71 16.64 -38.68
N THR A 313 40.34 15.41 -38.30
CA THR A 313 39.49 14.54 -39.16
C THR A 313 38.02 14.54 -38.79
N VAL A 314 37.65 14.95 -37.56
CA VAL A 314 36.24 14.96 -37.10
C VAL A 314 35.49 16.24 -37.51
N LEU A 315 36.21 17.34 -37.81
CA LEU A 315 35.61 18.59 -38.27
C LEU A 315 35.30 18.62 -39.78
N ARG A 316 35.81 17.67 -40.57
CA ARG A 316 35.48 17.54 -42.02
C ARG A 316 34.19 16.75 -42.29
N THR A 317 33.71 15.94 -41.36
CA THR A 317 32.44 15.19 -41.51
C THR A 317 31.22 15.95 -40.99
N ALA A 318 31.40 16.93 -40.10
CA ALA A 318 30.31 17.78 -39.60
C ALA A 318 29.87 18.88 -40.61
N THR A 319 30.77 19.32 -41.49
CA THR A 319 30.46 20.32 -42.53
C THR A 319 29.76 19.73 -43.76
N ALA A 320 29.88 18.42 -44.00
CA ALA A 320 29.20 17.74 -45.11
C ALA A 320 27.71 17.43 -44.82
N TRP A 321 27.30 17.38 -43.55
CA TRP A 321 25.91 17.09 -43.17
C TRP A 321 25.02 18.34 -43.12
N LEU A 322 25.60 19.50 -42.78
CA LEU A 322 24.88 20.79 -42.72
C LEU A 322 24.66 21.45 -44.09
N ALA A 323 25.35 21.00 -45.14
CA ALA A 323 25.12 21.46 -46.52
C ALA A 323 23.97 20.73 -47.25
N ALA A 324 23.48 19.60 -46.72
CA ALA A 324 22.42 18.79 -47.33
C ALA A 324 21.00 19.11 -46.79
N ALA A 325 20.86 20.07 -45.87
CA ALA A 325 19.61 20.42 -45.20
C ALA A 325 19.18 21.88 -45.41
N SER A 326 19.46 22.47 -46.58
CA SER A 326 18.84 23.74 -47.02
C SER A 326 17.84 23.49 -48.15
N PRO A 327 16.54 23.81 -47.96
CA PRO A 327 15.55 23.73 -49.03
C PRO A 327 15.84 24.81 -50.09
N GLY A 328 15.94 24.37 -51.34
CA GLY A 328 16.24 25.20 -52.49
C GLY A 328 15.21 26.29 -52.74
N ASN A 329 15.70 27.52 -52.87
CA ASN A 329 15.00 28.65 -53.45
C ASN A 329 15.20 28.58 -54.98
N ALA A 330 14.16 28.24 -55.73
CA ALA A 330 14.19 28.21 -57.19
C ALA A 330 13.73 29.55 -57.78
N THR A 331 14.69 30.29 -58.34
CA THR A 331 14.54 31.34 -59.36
C THR A 331 15.81 31.24 -60.22
N GLN A 332 15.89 31.42 -61.55
CA GLN A 332 15.01 31.85 -62.64
C GLN A 332 15.75 31.54 -63.98
N SER A 333 15.12 31.88 -65.12
CA SER A 333 15.63 31.97 -66.52
C SER A 333 15.54 30.68 -67.35
N GLY A 334 15.16 30.65 -68.63
CA GLY A 334 14.84 31.66 -69.65
C GLY A 334 14.73 30.93 -71.00
N THR A 335 13.92 31.49 -71.91
CA THR A 335 13.67 31.21 -73.35
C THR A 335 14.86 30.71 -74.19
N PRO A 336 14.70 30.07 -75.39
CA PRO A 336 13.84 30.53 -76.50
C PRO A 336 13.15 29.49 -77.41
N ALA A 337 11.99 29.85 -77.97
CA ALA A 337 11.59 29.80 -79.39
C ALA A 337 10.10 30.16 -79.51
#